data_AF-A0A9D7NPS8-F1
#
_entry.id   AF-A0A9D7NPS8-F1
#
_cell.length_a   1.000
_cell.length_b   1.000
_cell.length_c   1.000
_cell.angle_alpha   90.00
_cell.angle_beta   90.00
_cell.angle_gamma   90.00
#
_symmetry.space_group_name_H-M   'P 1'
#
loop_
_entity.id
_entity.type
_entity.pdbx_description
1 polymer ?
#
loop_
_entity_poly.entity_id
_entity_poly.type
_entity_poly.pdbx_seq_one_letter_code
_entity_poly.pdbx_strand_id
1 'polypeptide(L)'
;MIFQLAAKFAADAVEHALPDAAAARELLKQKRPDVLLRLRQRHESWRAHCVRTDQVALGQTENAVLLGVARLGLRHGHFGPDLHAYHNEDHALELLFGRLDRVLDVIEPAQFVLRDALALELFAAGHDLHQREPGVDPSGIGHNELASLAETLRIMDASGFDRTQDADQYLAVAMAIAGSTFDAKSNVSATVEDQGEDDSADPMSSGGALAPRLREWLAREAADREINPLMARALSLACVAADLDTGNVGDAFLLFCEGARRLCEEREMRAGRSLGGVESGKSCIDFLLSGQARYVFDLHRFNSDLGERAFAAIKEENGKRLRALSARFERELLRPDHIGLSGQRVLALYATLAMQCAA
;
A
#
# COMPACT_ATOMS: atom_id res chain seq x y z
N MET A 1 11.15 3.73 19.54
CA MET A 1 10.55 2.38 19.45
C MET A 1 10.37 1.96 18.00
N ILE A 2 9.39 2.48 17.25
CA ILE A 2 9.24 2.13 15.82
C ILE A 2 10.54 2.36 15.01
N PHE A 3 11.21 3.50 15.23
CA PHE A 3 12.51 3.79 14.60
C PHE A 3 13.62 2.80 14.98
N GLN A 4 13.55 2.20 16.19
CA GLN A 4 14.52 1.18 16.63
C GLN A 4 14.22 -0.18 15.99
N LEU A 5 12.94 -0.50 15.75
CA LEU A 5 12.54 -1.69 14.99
C LEU A 5 13.03 -1.59 13.54
N ALA A 6 12.78 -0.45 12.89
CA ALA A 6 13.24 -0.17 11.53
C ALA A 6 14.78 -0.20 11.42
N ALA A 7 15.51 0.29 12.44
CA ALA A 7 16.97 0.31 12.43
C ALA A 7 17.63 -1.09 12.33
N LYS A 8 16.88 -2.19 12.48
CA LYS A 8 17.35 -3.56 12.24
C LYS A 8 17.62 -3.85 10.76
N PHE A 9 17.03 -3.08 9.85
CA PHE A 9 17.13 -3.29 8.40
C PHE A 9 18.19 -2.37 7.78
N ALA A 10 19.27 -3.00 7.30
CA ALA A 10 20.41 -2.32 6.69
C ALA A 10 20.14 -1.93 5.24
N ALA A 11 20.98 -1.03 4.70
CA ALA A 11 20.88 -0.62 3.31
C ALA A 11 21.27 -1.74 2.34
N ASP A 12 20.49 -1.93 1.28
CA ASP A 12 20.69 -2.98 0.28
C ASP A 12 21.44 -2.49 -0.98
N ALA A 13 21.67 -3.39 -1.93
CA ALA A 13 22.40 -3.07 -3.17
C ALA A 13 21.70 -1.98 -4.03
N VAL A 14 20.37 -1.89 -3.99
CA VAL A 14 19.61 -0.87 -4.73
C VAL A 14 19.86 0.51 -4.11
N GLU A 15 19.91 0.60 -2.78
CA GLU A 15 20.23 1.85 -2.09
C GLU A 15 21.63 2.37 -2.44
N HIS A 16 22.61 1.48 -2.60
CA HIS A 16 23.96 1.84 -2.98
C HIS A 16 24.06 2.23 -4.47
N ALA A 17 23.27 1.60 -5.34
CA ALA A 17 23.24 1.90 -6.78
C ALA A 17 22.52 3.21 -7.10
N LEU A 18 21.51 3.59 -6.31
CA LEU A 18 20.77 4.85 -6.40
C LEU A 18 20.90 5.62 -5.07
N PRO A 19 22.04 6.28 -4.83
CA PRO A 19 22.32 6.88 -3.53
C PRO A 19 21.55 8.18 -3.27
N ASP A 20 21.17 8.92 -4.31
CA ASP A 20 20.62 10.27 -4.18
C ASP A 20 19.56 10.61 -5.23
N ALA A 21 18.88 11.75 -4.99
CA ALA A 21 17.82 12.24 -5.85
C ALA A 21 18.31 12.69 -7.24
N ALA A 22 19.59 13.03 -7.41
CA ALA A 22 20.13 13.40 -8.72
C ALA A 22 20.23 12.16 -9.62
N ALA A 23 20.77 11.05 -9.10
CA ALA A 23 20.79 9.76 -9.78
C ALA A 23 19.37 9.26 -10.10
N ALA A 24 18.44 9.38 -9.15
CA ALA A 24 17.04 9.03 -9.37
C ALA A 24 16.38 9.86 -10.49
N ARG A 25 16.63 11.18 -10.52
CA ARG A 25 16.13 12.06 -11.59
C ARG A 25 16.66 11.62 -12.96
N GLU A 26 17.94 11.28 -13.08
CA GLU A 26 18.51 10.81 -14.35
C GLU A 26 17.90 9.48 -14.80
N LEU A 27 17.68 8.54 -13.88
CA LEU A 27 17.01 7.28 -14.20
C LEU A 27 15.56 7.52 -14.65
N LEU A 28 14.80 8.32 -13.91
CA LEU A 28 13.40 8.59 -14.22
C LEU A 28 13.24 9.37 -15.54
N LYS A 29 14.16 10.28 -15.89
CA LYS A 29 14.15 10.93 -17.23
C LYS A 29 14.17 9.90 -18.37
N GLN A 30 14.89 8.79 -18.18
CA GLN A 30 15.03 7.76 -19.20
C GLN A 30 13.86 6.77 -19.18
N LYS A 31 13.40 6.39 -17.99
CA LYS A 31 12.44 5.29 -17.82
C LYS A 31 10.98 5.76 -17.69
N ARG A 32 10.75 6.86 -16.97
CA ARG A 32 9.43 7.38 -16.59
C ARG A 32 9.41 8.92 -16.51
N PRO A 33 9.65 9.63 -17.63
CA PRO A 33 9.70 11.09 -17.63
C PRO A 33 8.37 11.74 -17.24
N ASP A 34 7.26 11.01 -17.37
CA ASP A 34 5.92 11.41 -16.93
C ASP A 34 5.86 11.72 -15.43
N VAL A 35 6.58 10.96 -14.60
CA VAL A 35 6.61 11.14 -13.14
C VAL A 35 7.16 12.52 -12.77
N LEU A 36 8.23 12.95 -13.42
CA LEU A 36 8.84 14.28 -13.21
C LEU A 36 7.88 15.41 -13.58
N LEU A 37 7.12 15.23 -14.66
CA LEU A 37 6.16 16.23 -15.12
C LEU A 37 4.97 16.33 -14.15
N ARG A 38 4.36 15.20 -13.79
CA ARG A 38 3.19 15.14 -12.91
C ARG A 38 3.50 15.69 -11.52
N LEU A 39 4.64 15.30 -10.93
CA LEU A 39 5.05 15.79 -9.62
C LEU A 39 5.30 17.31 -9.64
N ARG A 40 5.96 17.81 -10.69
CA ARG A 40 6.15 19.26 -10.86
C ARG A 40 4.82 19.99 -10.98
N GLN A 41 3.88 19.49 -11.77
CA GLN A 41 2.57 20.11 -11.97
C GLN A 41 1.78 20.19 -10.66
N ARG A 42 1.77 19.11 -9.88
CA ARG A 42 1.15 19.09 -8.55
C ARG A 42 1.82 20.06 -7.58
N HIS A 43 3.15 20.02 -7.47
CA HIS A 43 3.84 20.92 -6.55
C HIS A 43 3.69 22.39 -6.96
N GLU A 44 3.58 22.70 -8.26
CA GLU A 44 3.27 24.04 -8.72
C GLU A 44 1.87 24.50 -8.29
N SER A 45 0.86 23.61 -8.32
CA SER A 45 -0.47 23.97 -7.83
C SER A 45 -0.49 24.20 -6.31
N TRP A 46 0.35 23.50 -5.55
CA TRP A 46 0.47 23.70 -4.10
C TRP A 46 1.30 24.93 -3.73
N ARG A 47 2.28 25.32 -4.57
CA ARG A 47 3.16 26.49 -4.34
C ARG A 47 2.40 27.78 -4.13
N ALA A 48 1.23 27.94 -4.76
CA ALA A 48 0.37 29.12 -4.58
C ALA A 48 -0.03 29.36 -3.11
N HIS A 49 0.06 28.34 -2.26
CA HIS A 49 -0.35 28.37 -0.86
C HIS A 49 0.82 28.29 0.13
N CYS A 50 2.07 28.32 -0.36
CA CYS A 50 3.26 28.03 0.45
C CYS A 50 3.94 29.28 1.02
N VAL A 51 4.42 29.20 2.27
CA VAL A 51 5.46 30.11 2.79
C VAL A 51 6.87 29.56 2.50
N ARG A 52 7.93 30.31 2.85
CA ARG A 52 9.31 29.91 2.54
C ARG A 52 9.70 28.54 3.12
N THR A 53 9.30 28.24 4.35
CA THR A 53 9.57 26.93 4.98
C THR A 53 8.91 25.79 4.22
N ASP A 54 7.73 26.03 3.67
CA ASP A 54 6.97 25.06 2.89
C ASP A 54 7.63 24.78 1.54
N GLN A 55 8.28 25.78 0.93
CA GLN A 55 9.03 25.59 -0.32
C GLN A 55 10.24 24.67 -0.13
N VAL A 56 10.91 24.74 1.03
CA VAL A 56 12.00 23.81 1.35
C VAL A 56 11.46 22.40 1.53
N ALA A 57 10.39 22.23 2.31
CA ALA A 57 9.73 20.94 2.52
C ALA A 57 9.23 20.31 1.21
N LEU A 58 8.67 21.11 0.30
CA LEU A 58 8.29 20.68 -1.04
C LEU A 58 9.46 20.16 -1.85
N GLY A 59 10.59 20.88 -1.86
CA GLY A 59 11.79 20.47 -2.59
C GLY A 59 12.41 19.18 -2.04
N GLN A 60 12.47 19.05 -0.72
CA GLN A 60 12.92 17.83 -0.04
C GLN A 60 11.98 16.64 -0.33
N THR A 61 10.66 16.86 -0.26
CA THR A 61 9.65 15.84 -0.57
C THR A 61 9.73 15.41 -2.04
N GLU A 62 9.89 16.35 -2.97
CA GLU A 62 10.07 16.04 -4.40
C GLU A 62 11.28 15.12 -4.60
N ASN A 63 12.42 15.44 -3.98
CA ASN A 63 13.62 14.62 -4.05
C ASN A 63 13.40 13.21 -3.47
N ALA A 64 12.72 13.13 -2.32
CA ALA A 64 12.43 11.86 -1.65
C ALA A 64 11.48 10.98 -2.45
N VAL A 65 10.39 11.54 -3.00
CA VAL A 65 9.42 10.81 -3.84
C VAL A 65 10.11 10.26 -5.09
N LEU A 66 10.94 11.06 -5.76
CA LEU A 66 11.66 10.60 -6.94
C LEU A 66 12.64 9.47 -6.61
N LEU A 67 13.35 9.56 -5.48
CA LEU A 67 14.26 8.52 -5.04
C LEU A 67 13.51 7.23 -4.67
N GLY A 68 12.41 7.31 -3.93
CA GLY A 68 11.57 6.17 -3.56
C GLY A 68 11.00 5.44 -4.77
N VAL A 69 10.37 6.18 -5.70
CA VAL A 69 9.83 5.60 -6.94
C VAL A 69 10.93 4.97 -7.80
N ALA A 70 12.09 5.62 -7.93
CA ALA A 70 13.20 5.09 -8.70
C ALA A 70 13.78 3.80 -8.09
N ARG A 71 13.92 3.75 -6.77
CA ARG A 71 14.41 2.56 -6.06
C ARG A 71 13.41 1.41 -6.10
N LEU A 72 12.13 1.69 -5.90
CA LEU A 72 11.08 0.67 -6.07
C LEU A 72 11.08 0.13 -7.51
N GLY A 73 11.16 1.01 -8.50
CA GLY A 73 11.23 0.62 -9.91
C GLY A 73 12.46 -0.21 -10.27
N LEU A 74 13.61 0.06 -9.63
CA LEU A 74 14.83 -0.71 -9.81
C LEU A 74 14.79 -2.05 -9.05
N ARG A 75 14.16 -2.10 -7.88
CA ARG A 75 14.11 -3.29 -7.04
C ARG A 75 13.03 -4.26 -7.51
N HIS A 76 11.80 -3.79 -7.60
CA HIS A 76 10.61 -4.62 -7.81
C HIS A 76 9.83 -4.25 -9.08
N GLY A 77 10.35 -3.32 -9.87
CA GLY A 77 9.66 -2.74 -11.01
C GLY A 77 10.30 -2.99 -12.36
N HIS A 78 9.83 -2.23 -13.35
CA HIS A 78 10.25 -2.40 -14.75
C HIS A 78 11.66 -1.88 -15.05
N PHE A 79 12.35 -1.29 -14.08
CA PHE A 79 13.72 -0.77 -14.29
C PHE A 79 14.77 -1.84 -13.97
N GLY A 80 14.39 -2.85 -13.19
CA GLY A 80 15.24 -3.96 -12.78
C GLY A 80 14.78 -5.34 -13.26
N PRO A 81 15.46 -6.40 -12.82
CA PRO A 81 15.18 -7.78 -13.25
C PRO A 81 14.15 -8.52 -12.37
N ASP A 82 13.83 -8.01 -11.17
CA ASP A 82 12.98 -8.69 -10.18
C ASP A 82 11.56 -8.09 -10.16
N LEU A 83 10.87 -8.14 -11.30
CA LEU A 83 9.55 -7.54 -11.44
C LEU A 83 8.51 -8.24 -10.55
N HIS A 84 7.91 -7.48 -9.65
CA HIS A 84 6.70 -7.83 -8.92
C HIS A 84 5.47 -7.37 -9.73
N ALA A 85 4.48 -8.23 -9.89
CA ALA A 85 3.33 -7.92 -10.72
C ALA A 85 2.44 -6.83 -10.11
N TYR A 86 2.38 -6.71 -8.78
CA TYR A 86 1.56 -5.73 -8.08
C TYR A 86 2.42 -4.69 -7.35
N HIS A 87 3.30 -5.11 -6.44
CA HIS A 87 4.09 -4.19 -5.62
C HIS A 87 5.34 -3.69 -6.36
N ASN A 88 5.12 -2.78 -7.32
CA ASN A 88 6.16 -2.16 -8.15
C ASN A 88 5.95 -0.63 -8.23
N GLU A 89 6.72 0.06 -9.09
CA GLU A 89 6.61 1.52 -9.23
C GLU A 89 5.23 1.98 -9.70
N ASP A 90 4.50 1.18 -10.48
CA ASP A 90 3.15 1.56 -10.92
C ASP A 90 2.17 1.58 -9.75
N HIS A 91 2.28 0.67 -8.77
CA HIS A 91 1.47 0.73 -7.55
C HIS A 91 1.73 2.01 -6.75
N ALA A 92 3.01 2.37 -6.55
CA ALA A 92 3.33 3.66 -5.91
C ALA A 92 2.75 4.85 -6.69
N LEU A 93 2.74 4.80 -8.02
CA LEU A 93 2.18 5.85 -8.88
C LEU A 93 0.65 5.88 -8.89
N GLU A 94 -0.03 4.75 -8.70
CA GLU A 94 -1.47 4.66 -8.49
C GLU A 94 -1.88 5.34 -7.17
N LEU A 95 -1.10 5.14 -6.10
CA LEU A 95 -1.29 5.88 -4.85
C LEU A 95 -1.00 7.36 -5.06
N LEU A 96 0.20 7.69 -5.55
CA LEU A 96 0.66 9.07 -5.70
C LEU A 96 -0.29 9.87 -6.57
N PHE A 97 -0.61 9.43 -7.77
CA PHE A 97 -1.30 10.21 -8.80
C PHE A 97 -2.67 9.67 -9.19
N GLY A 98 -3.32 8.97 -8.26
CA GLY A 98 -4.69 8.49 -8.39
C GLY A 98 -5.41 8.60 -7.06
N ARG A 99 -5.04 7.75 -6.10
CA ARG A 99 -5.74 7.65 -4.81
C ARG A 99 -5.52 8.89 -3.93
N LEU A 100 -4.30 9.41 -3.87
CA LEU A 100 -4.01 10.63 -3.12
C LEU A 100 -4.75 11.84 -3.69
N ASP A 101 -4.76 12.01 -5.02
CA ASP A 101 -5.49 13.12 -5.66
C ASP A 101 -6.98 13.10 -5.26
N ARG A 102 -7.62 11.92 -5.27
CA ARG A 102 -9.03 11.79 -4.83
C ARG A 102 -9.24 12.11 -3.36
N VAL A 103 -8.30 11.74 -2.49
CA VAL A 103 -8.37 12.11 -1.07
C VAL A 103 -8.24 13.63 -0.91
N LEU A 104 -7.33 14.26 -1.64
CA LEU A 104 -7.16 15.71 -1.59
C LEU A 104 -8.37 16.46 -2.17
N ASP A 105 -9.03 15.91 -3.20
CA ASP A 105 -10.23 16.51 -3.82
C ASP A 105 -11.43 16.57 -2.87
N VAL A 106 -11.49 15.71 -1.84
CA VAL A 106 -12.56 15.75 -0.83
C VAL A 106 -12.21 16.65 0.38
N ILE A 107 -10.98 17.15 0.47
CA ILE A 107 -10.57 18.06 1.55
C ILE A 107 -11.11 19.47 1.24
N GLU A 108 -11.79 20.07 2.21
CA GLU A 108 -12.20 21.46 2.08
C GLU A 108 -10.96 22.38 2.05
N PRO A 109 -10.93 23.46 1.26
CA PRO A 109 -9.75 24.33 1.17
C PRO A 109 -9.24 24.86 2.53
N ALA A 110 -10.12 25.06 3.50
CA ALA A 110 -9.77 25.51 4.85
C ALA A 110 -9.13 24.41 5.73
N GLN A 111 -9.29 23.13 5.36
CA GLN A 111 -8.76 21.96 6.07
C GLN A 111 -7.47 21.43 5.43
N PHE A 112 -7.08 21.95 4.27
CA PHE A 112 -5.86 21.52 3.60
C PHE A 112 -4.62 21.93 4.40
N VAL A 113 -3.85 20.93 4.82
CA VAL A 113 -2.56 21.11 5.49
C VAL A 113 -1.48 20.54 4.59
N LEU A 114 -0.61 21.41 4.07
CA LEU A 114 0.43 20.99 3.12
C LEU A 114 1.35 19.91 3.71
N ARG A 115 1.79 20.04 4.97
CA ARG A 115 2.65 19.02 5.59
C ARG A 115 1.98 17.64 5.64
N ASP A 116 0.66 17.57 5.78
CA ASP A 116 -0.10 16.31 5.76
C ASP A 116 -0.06 15.69 4.36
N ALA A 117 -0.32 16.50 3.33
CA ALA A 117 -0.22 16.06 1.93
C ALA A 117 1.20 15.56 1.59
N LEU A 118 2.24 16.28 2.01
CA LEU A 118 3.64 15.86 1.79
C LEU A 118 3.97 14.55 2.53
N ALA A 119 3.45 14.34 3.75
CA ALA A 119 3.63 13.08 4.46
C ALA A 119 2.98 11.89 3.73
N LEU A 120 1.79 12.11 3.15
CA LEU A 120 1.09 11.09 2.37
C LEU A 120 1.80 10.79 1.04
N GLU A 121 2.45 11.79 0.42
CA GLU A 121 3.31 11.54 -0.76
C GLU A 121 4.55 10.72 -0.40
N LEU A 122 5.21 11.04 0.71
CA LEU A 122 6.34 10.25 1.22
C LEU A 122 5.92 8.81 1.52
N PHE A 123 4.76 8.63 2.14
CA PHE A 123 4.17 7.30 2.35
C PHE A 123 3.94 6.55 1.03
N ALA A 124 3.25 7.18 0.06
CA ALA A 124 2.92 6.55 -1.20
C ALA A 124 4.17 6.09 -1.98
N ALA A 125 5.26 6.86 -1.92
CA ALA A 125 6.53 6.52 -2.55
C ALA A 125 7.43 5.55 -1.73
N GLY A 126 7.13 5.34 -0.44
CA GLY A 126 8.03 4.69 0.50
C GLY A 126 7.52 3.40 1.15
N HIS A 127 6.20 3.20 1.24
CA HIS A 127 5.61 2.12 2.05
C HIS A 127 5.96 0.70 1.58
N ASP A 128 6.11 0.51 0.27
CA ASP A 128 6.30 -0.81 -0.35
C ASP A 128 7.70 -1.00 -0.98
N LEU A 129 8.68 -0.20 -0.56
CA LEU A 129 10.06 -0.31 -1.04
C LEU A 129 10.59 -1.75 -0.92
N HIS A 130 10.24 -2.48 0.14
CA HIS A 130 10.66 -3.87 0.36
C HIS A 130 9.47 -4.83 0.35
N GLN A 131 9.57 -5.94 -0.42
CA GLN A 131 8.50 -6.94 -0.53
C GLN A 131 8.93 -8.39 -0.33
N ARG A 132 10.17 -8.62 0.10
CA ARG A 132 10.76 -9.96 0.28
C ARG A 132 11.15 -10.29 1.72
N GLU A 133 10.88 -9.39 2.66
CA GLU A 133 11.24 -9.61 4.05
C GLU A 133 10.28 -10.60 4.71
N PRO A 134 10.77 -11.73 5.24
CA PRO A 134 9.90 -12.78 5.74
C PRO A 134 9.44 -12.47 7.17
N GLY A 135 8.13 -12.56 7.41
CA GLY A 135 7.56 -12.58 8.75
C GLY A 135 7.06 -11.24 9.26
N VAL A 136 6.74 -11.23 10.55
CA VAL A 136 6.12 -10.12 11.28
C VAL A 136 6.88 -9.97 12.60
N ASP A 137 7.16 -8.74 13.00
CA ASP A 137 7.79 -8.45 14.28
C ASP A 137 6.79 -8.69 15.43
N PRO A 138 7.21 -9.01 16.67
CA PRO A 138 6.29 -9.21 17.79
C PRO A 138 5.35 -8.02 18.07
N SER A 139 5.69 -6.82 17.60
CA SER A 139 4.79 -5.65 17.59
C SER A 139 3.59 -5.76 16.65
N GLY A 140 3.51 -6.79 15.82
CA GLY A 140 2.48 -6.97 14.79
C GLY A 140 2.78 -6.22 13.48
N ILE A 141 3.83 -5.39 13.44
CA ILE A 141 4.25 -4.69 12.22
C ILE A 141 5.01 -5.68 11.33
N GLY A 142 4.66 -5.73 10.05
CA GLY A 142 5.30 -6.63 9.09
C GLY A 142 6.75 -6.25 8.83
N HIS A 143 7.60 -7.24 8.53
CA HIS A 143 9.01 -6.97 8.25
C HIS A 143 9.21 -6.19 6.94
N ASN A 144 8.33 -6.34 5.95
CA ASN A 144 8.32 -5.52 4.74
C ASN A 144 8.14 -4.05 5.09
N GLU A 145 7.14 -3.72 5.90
CA GLU A 145 6.84 -2.35 6.33
C GLU A 145 7.98 -1.77 7.18
N LEU A 146 8.59 -2.56 8.06
CA LEU A 146 9.75 -2.10 8.84
C LEU A 146 10.99 -1.84 7.97
N ALA A 147 11.25 -2.66 6.96
CA ALA A 147 12.35 -2.45 6.02
C ALA A 147 12.09 -1.24 5.10
N SER A 148 10.88 -1.14 4.54
CA SER A 148 10.41 0.02 3.79
C SER A 148 10.49 1.31 4.59
N LEU A 149 10.10 1.27 5.87
CA LEU A 149 10.28 2.40 6.78
C LEU A 149 11.75 2.73 6.94
N ALA A 150 12.60 1.76 7.25
CA ALA A 150 14.04 1.98 7.45
C ALA A 150 14.69 2.67 6.25
N GLU A 151 14.36 2.22 5.05
CA GLU A 151 14.83 2.85 3.81
C GLU A 151 14.22 4.24 3.61
N THR A 152 12.92 4.40 3.84
CA THR A 152 12.24 5.71 3.68
C THR A 152 12.89 6.77 4.57
N LEU A 153 13.29 6.44 5.80
CA LEU A 153 14.01 7.38 6.66
C LEU A 153 15.38 7.79 6.08
N ARG A 154 16.11 6.84 5.47
CA ARG A 154 17.38 7.13 4.79
C ARG A 154 17.16 7.97 3.53
N ILE A 155 16.09 7.74 2.79
CA ILE A 155 15.68 8.56 1.64
C ILE A 155 15.38 9.99 2.09
N MET A 156 14.69 10.17 3.22
CA MET A 156 14.44 11.49 3.79
C MET A 156 15.76 12.17 4.18
N ASP A 157 16.67 11.48 4.87
CA ASP A 157 18.01 12.00 5.20
C ASP A 157 18.77 12.43 3.92
N ALA A 158 18.80 11.58 2.89
CA ALA A 158 19.48 11.84 1.61
C ALA A 158 18.83 12.97 0.79
N SER A 159 17.56 13.26 1.05
CA SER A 159 16.80 14.34 0.40
C SER A 159 16.90 15.67 1.16
N GLY A 160 17.63 15.69 2.28
CA GLY A 160 17.97 16.88 3.04
C GLY A 160 17.01 17.21 4.18
N PHE A 161 16.13 16.29 4.59
CA PHE A 161 15.30 16.46 5.79
C PHE A 161 16.17 16.45 7.06
N ASP A 162 15.87 17.30 8.02
CA ASP A 162 16.57 17.34 9.30
C ASP A 162 15.77 16.57 10.36
N ARG A 163 16.38 15.55 10.97
CA ARG A 163 15.69 14.67 11.95
C ARG A 163 15.13 15.39 13.18
N THR A 164 15.61 16.58 13.49
CA THR A 164 15.12 17.40 14.61
C THR A 164 14.06 18.40 14.15
N GLN A 165 14.33 19.13 13.08
CA GLN A 165 13.43 20.17 12.57
C GLN A 165 12.20 19.58 11.87
N ASP A 166 12.35 18.42 11.24
CA ASP A 166 11.29 17.70 10.53
C ASP A 166 10.80 16.46 11.29
N ALA A 167 11.04 16.40 12.61
CA ALA A 167 10.68 15.25 13.45
C ALA A 167 9.19 14.86 13.34
N ASP A 168 8.31 15.84 13.07
CA ASP A 168 6.90 15.61 12.83
C ASP A 168 6.62 14.81 11.54
N GLN A 169 7.38 15.04 10.46
CA GLN A 169 7.24 14.29 9.21
C GLN A 169 7.83 12.88 9.34
N TYR A 170 9.00 12.74 9.98
CA TYR A 170 9.55 11.42 10.30
C TYR A 170 8.55 10.58 11.09
N LEU A 171 7.87 11.19 12.07
CA LEU A 171 6.87 10.51 12.87
C LEU A 171 5.61 10.16 12.05
N ALA A 172 5.10 11.09 11.25
CA ALA A 172 3.92 10.86 10.41
C ALA A 172 4.16 9.71 9.41
N VAL A 173 5.29 9.72 8.70
CA VAL A 173 5.66 8.66 7.76
C VAL A 173 5.85 7.32 8.47
N ALA A 174 6.49 7.31 9.64
CA ALA A 174 6.68 6.09 10.40
C ALA A 174 5.35 5.46 10.84
N MET A 175 4.43 6.26 11.36
CA MET A 175 3.10 5.76 11.73
C MET A 175 2.32 5.31 10.50
N ALA A 176 2.42 6.03 9.38
CA ALA A 176 1.75 5.66 8.13
C ALA A 176 2.21 4.31 7.59
N ILE A 177 3.52 4.09 7.45
CA ILE A 177 4.07 2.83 6.93
C ILE A 177 3.81 1.66 7.90
N ALA A 178 3.95 1.84 9.21
CA ALA A 178 3.58 0.76 10.13
C ALA A 178 2.07 0.50 10.15
N GLY A 179 1.26 1.55 10.02
CA GLY A 179 -0.20 1.45 10.02
C GLY A 179 -0.75 0.74 8.80
N SER A 180 -0.04 0.77 7.67
CA SER A 180 -0.43 0.07 6.45
C SER A 180 -0.19 -1.44 6.51
N THR A 181 0.51 -1.96 7.54
CA THR A 181 0.62 -3.43 7.73
C THR A 181 -0.78 -4.04 7.71
N PHE A 182 -1.01 -4.93 6.75
CA PHE A 182 -2.31 -5.56 6.53
C PHE A 182 -2.31 -7.00 7.00
N ASP A 183 -3.12 -7.31 8.01
CA ASP A 183 -3.33 -8.67 8.45
C ASP A 183 -4.49 -9.32 7.69
N ALA A 184 -4.16 -10.26 6.80
CA ALA A 184 -5.14 -11.05 6.08
C ALA A 184 -5.72 -12.22 6.91
N LYS A 185 -5.21 -12.48 8.12
CA LYS A 185 -5.79 -13.48 9.05
C LYS A 185 -7.07 -12.93 9.66
N SER A 186 -8.03 -13.81 9.91
CA SER A 186 -9.34 -13.42 10.42
C SER A 186 -9.30 -13.28 11.94
N ASN A 187 -10.02 -12.30 12.48
CA ASN A 187 -10.45 -12.35 13.89
C ASN A 187 -11.56 -13.38 14.13
N VAL A 188 -12.06 -14.04 13.09
CA VAL A 188 -13.02 -15.14 13.19
C VAL A 188 -12.27 -16.46 13.43
N SER A 189 -11.72 -16.58 14.63
CA SER A 189 -11.53 -17.87 15.30
C SER A 189 -12.21 -17.77 16.67
N ALA A 190 -13.54 -17.71 16.64
CA ALA A 190 -14.35 -17.81 17.85
C ALA A 190 -15.71 -18.46 17.55
N THR A 191 -15.79 -19.39 16.60
CA THR A 191 -16.93 -20.33 16.52
C THR A 191 -16.55 -21.61 15.79
N VAL A 192 -16.40 -22.66 16.61
CA VAL A 192 -16.76 -24.07 16.40
C VAL A 192 -15.84 -24.91 15.49
N GLU A 193 -15.17 -25.87 16.14
CA GLU A 193 -14.47 -27.06 15.63
C GLU A 193 -13.02 -26.91 15.12
N ASP A 194 -12.13 -26.44 16.00
CA ASP A 194 -10.79 -27.06 16.11
C ASP A 194 -10.36 -27.03 17.59
N GLN A 195 -10.69 -28.09 18.33
CA GLN A 195 -10.18 -28.27 19.69
C GLN A 195 -8.77 -28.87 19.61
N GLY A 196 -7.81 -28.00 19.35
CA GLY A 196 -6.39 -28.18 19.66
C GLY A 196 -5.94 -26.94 20.41
N GLU A 197 -5.38 -27.12 21.61
CA GLU A 197 -4.97 -26.08 22.55
C GLU A 197 -4.21 -24.90 21.91
N ASP A 198 -4.90 -23.81 21.60
CA ASP A 198 -4.31 -22.47 21.45
C ASP A 198 -5.40 -21.40 21.67
N ASP A 199 -5.86 -21.31 22.92
CA ASP A 199 -6.86 -20.34 23.38
C ASP A 199 -6.21 -18.96 23.63
N SER A 200 -5.52 -18.44 22.60
CA SER A 200 -5.12 -17.04 22.54
C SER A 200 -5.52 -16.47 21.19
N ALA A 201 -6.69 -15.82 21.14
CA ALA A 201 -6.94 -14.81 20.13
C ALA A 201 -5.75 -13.83 20.16
N ASP A 202 -4.94 -13.81 19.11
CA ASP A 202 -3.78 -12.93 19.03
C ASP A 202 -4.25 -11.50 19.24
N PRO A 203 -3.88 -10.84 20.36
CA PRO A 203 -4.34 -9.50 20.68
C PRO A 203 -3.83 -8.46 19.67
N MET A 204 -3.06 -8.85 18.65
CA MET A 204 -2.57 -8.02 17.54
C MET A 204 -3.13 -8.42 16.16
N SER A 205 -3.94 -9.48 16.03
CA SER A 205 -4.66 -9.79 14.78
C SER A 205 -5.61 -8.64 14.42
N SER A 206 -5.28 -7.83 13.42
CA SER A 206 -6.06 -6.64 13.07
C SER A 206 -7.27 -6.97 12.20
N GLY A 207 -7.24 -8.11 11.47
CA GLY A 207 -8.30 -8.44 10.52
C GLY A 207 -8.51 -7.32 9.48
N GLY A 208 -7.42 -6.74 8.99
CA GLY A 208 -7.38 -5.50 8.21
C GLY A 208 -6.09 -4.71 8.46
N ALA A 209 -6.09 -3.41 8.18
CA ALA A 209 -4.94 -2.53 8.44
C ALA A 209 -4.66 -2.35 9.94
N LEU A 210 -3.38 -2.20 10.31
CA LEU A 210 -2.94 -2.00 11.69
C LEU A 210 -3.19 -0.57 12.20
N ALA A 211 -3.31 0.42 11.30
CA ALA A 211 -3.46 1.84 11.60
C ALA A 211 -4.41 2.19 12.77
N PRO A 212 -5.67 1.73 12.82
CA PRO A 212 -6.58 2.07 13.92
C PRO A 212 -6.10 1.56 15.29
N ARG A 213 -5.23 0.55 15.32
CA ARG A 213 -4.72 -0.10 16.53
C ARG A 213 -3.37 0.45 17.00
N LEU A 214 -2.69 1.26 16.19
CA LEU A 214 -1.39 1.84 16.55
C LEU A 214 -1.46 2.66 17.85
N ARG A 215 -2.59 3.33 18.11
CA ARG A 215 -2.81 4.06 19.35
C ARG A 215 -2.78 3.13 20.58
N GLU A 216 -3.46 2.00 20.48
CA GLU A 216 -3.52 1.01 21.56
C GLU A 216 -2.15 0.36 21.76
N TRP A 217 -1.46 0.04 20.66
CA TRP A 217 -0.10 -0.49 20.69
C TRP A 217 0.87 0.47 21.39
N LEU A 218 0.87 1.76 21.01
CA LEU A 218 1.70 2.78 21.66
C LEU A 218 1.40 2.92 23.15
N ALA A 219 0.12 2.86 23.54
CA ALA A 219 -0.28 2.94 24.94
C ALA A 219 0.22 1.73 25.77
N ARG A 220 0.34 0.54 25.17
CA ARG A 220 0.91 -0.65 25.83
C ARG A 220 2.43 -0.53 25.98
N GLU A 221 3.10 -0.15 24.91
CA GLU A 221 4.56 -0.13 24.88
C GLU A 221 5.18 1.09 25.58
N ALA A 222 4.42 2.15 25.77
CA ALA A 222 4.85 3.38 26.41
C ALA A 222 3.75 3.97 27.31
N ALA A 223 3.25 3.17 28.25
CA ALA A 223 2.11 3.49 29.13
C ALA A 223 2.22 4.84 29.86
N ASP A 224 3.43 5.28 30.19
CA ASP A 224 3.68 6.54 30.89
C ASP A 224 3.85 7.77 29.98
N ARG A 225 3.74 7.60 28.65
CA ARG A 225 3.90 8.70 27.68
C ARG A 225 2.56 9.22 27.20
N GLU A 226 2.30 10.48 27.51
CA GLU A 226 1.15 11.19 26.97
C GLU A 226 1.23 11.31 25.44
N ILE A 227 0.11 11.07 24.76
CA ILE A 227 -0.02 11.28 23.32
C ILE A 227 -0.13 12.79 23.06
N ASN A 228 1.00 13.39 22.71
CA ASN A 228 1.04 14.80 22.35
C ASN A 228 0.34 15.08 20.99
N PRO A 229 0.09 16.36 20.63
CA PRO A 229 -0.60 16.71 19.38
C PRO A 229 0.08 16.20 18.10
N LEU A 230 1.42 16.14 18.07
CA LEU A 230 2.16 15.64 16.90
C LEU A 230 1.93 14.14 16.69
N MET A 231 1.95 13.36 17.77
CA MET A 231 1.63 11.94 17.74
C MET A 231 0.16 11.70 17.35
N ALA A 232 -0.77 12.49 17.89
CA ALA A 232 -2.18 12.39 17.52
C ALA A 232 -2.40 12.64 16.01
N ARG A 233 -1.74 13.66 15.45
CA ARG A 233 -1.73 13.92 14.00
C ARG A 233 -1.15 12.75 13.21
N ALA A 234 0.01 12.23 13.61
CA ALA A 234 0.66 11.11 12.92
C ALA A 234 -0.22 9.84 12.91
N LEU A 235 -0.88 9.54 14.02
CA LEU A 235 -1.84 8.42 14.10
C LEU A 235 -3.07 8.63 13.21
N SER A 236 -3.57 9.86 13.11
CA SER A 236 -4.67 10.20 12.19
C SER A 236 -4.25 10.03 10.74
N LEU A 237 -3.05 10.50 10.37
CA LEU A 237 -2.50 10.32 9.03
C LEU A 237 -2.22 8.86 8.70
N ALA A 238 -1.88 8.03 9.68
CA ALA A 238 -1.72 6.60 9.46
C ALA A 238 -3.02 5.92 9.01
N CYS A 239 -4.16 6.35 9.54
CA CYS A 239 -5.46 5.87 9.08
C CYS A 239 -5.75 6.29 7.63
N VAL A 240 -5.44 7.53 7.27
CA VAL A 240 -5.59 8.01 5.88
C VAL A 240 -4.66 7.24 4.94
N ALA A 241 -3.41 6.99 5.36
CA ALA A 241 -2.43 6.24 4.60
C ALA A 241 -2.85 4.78 4.37
N ALA A 242 -3.39 4.11 5.40
CA ALA A 242 -3.97 2.78 5.25
C ALA A 242 -5.11 2.77 4.22
N ASP A 243 -6.00 3.78 4.25
CA ASP A 243 -7.08 3.91 3.28
C ASP A 243 -6.57 4.22 1.86
N LEU A 244 -5.41 4.87 1.71
CA LEU A 244 -4.76 5.08 0.40
C LEU A 244 -4.23 3.77 -0.17
N ASP A 245 -3.56 2.98 0.66
CA ASP A 245 -2.96 1.70 0.26
C ASP A 245 -4.06 0.70 -0.15
N THR A 246 -5.06 0.49 0.72
CA THR A 246 -6.20 -0.39 0.43
C THR A 246 -7.30 0.28 -0.41
N GLY A 247 -7.08 1.53 -0.85
CA GLY A 247 -8.05 2.33 -1.61
C GLY A 247 -8.37 1.80 -3.01
N ASN A 248 -7.69 0.72 -3.43
CA ASN A 248 -7.96 0.03 -4.69
C ASN A 248 -9.42 -0.45 -4.81
N VAL A 249 -10.09 -0.72 -3.69
CA VAL A 249 -11.51 -1.08 -3.66
C VAL A 249 -12.41 0.04 -4.20
N GLY A 250 -11.93 1.28 -4.14
CA GLY A 250 -12.61 2.46 -4.68
C GLY A 250 -12.16 2.84 -6.08
N ASP A 251 -11.25 2.12 -6.73
CA ASP A 251 -10.82 2.43 -8.10
C ASP A 251 -11.93 2.09 -9.12
N ALA A 252 -11.81 2.58 -10.36
CA ALA A 252 -12.74 2.18 -11.43
C ALA A 252 -12.76 0.65 -11.57
N PHE A 253 -13.94 0.04 -11.77
CA PHE A 253 -14.13 -1.42 -11.63
C PHE A 253 -13.09 -2.27 -12.39
N LEU A 254 -12.71 -1.89 -13.61
CA LEU A 254 -11.70 -2.61 -14.38
C LEU A 254 -10.29 -2.47 -13.80
N LEU A 255 -9.94 -1.31 -13.25
CA LEU A 255 -8.66 -1.11 -12.55
C LEU A 255 -8.64 -1.89 -11.23
N PHE A 256 -9.75 -1.91 -10.49
CA PHE A 256 -9.91 -2.76 -9.31
C PHE A 256 -9.68 -4.25 -9.65
N CYS A 257 -10.31 -4.74 -10.71
CA CYS A 257 -10.13 -6.13 -11.16
C CYS A 257 -8.70 -6.41 -11.64
N GLU A 258 -8.07 -5.46 -12.34
CA GLU A 258 -6.68 -5.59 -12.78
C GLU A 258 -5.70 -5.60 -11.60
N GLY A 259 -5.95 -4.80 -10.57
CA GLY A 259 -5.21 -4.87 -9.30
C GLY A 259 -5.30 -6.26 -8.66
N ALA A 260 -6.50 -6.84 -8.60
CA ALA A 260 -6.69 -8.21 -8.12
C ALA A 260 -5.94 -9.23 -8.98
N ARG A 261 -5.95 -9.08 -10.31
CA ARG A 261 -5.21 -9.96 -11.24
C ARG A 261 -3.70 -9.90 -10.99
N ARG A 262 -3.14 -8.69 -10.90
CA ARG A 262 -1.71 -8.46 -10.61
C ARG A 262 -1.30 -9.01 -9.25
N LEU A 263 -2.12 -8.80 -8.22
CA LEU A 263 -1.84 -9.35 -6.88
C LEU A 263 -1.92 -10.88 -6.87
N CYS A 264 -2.85 -11.47 -7.62
CA CYS A 264 -2.92 -12.91 -7.81
C CYS A 264 -1.64 -13.46 -8.45
N GLU A 265 -1.20 -12.84 -9.54
CA GLU A 265 0.04 -13.18 -10.25
C GLU A 265 1.27 -13.10 -9.34
N GLU A 266 1.38 -12.02 -8.56
CA GLU A 266 2.47 -11.85 -7.61
C GLU A 266 2.44 -12.90 -6.48
N ARG A 267 1.26 -13.29 -5.98
CA ARG A 267 1.15 -14.36 -4.98
C ARG A 267 1.69 -15.69 -5.51
N GLU A 268 1.45 -16.00 -6.78
CA GLU A 268 1.97 -17.21 -7.42
C GLU A 268 3.50 -17.14 -7.57
N MET A 269 4.03 -15.99 -8.00
CA MET A 269 5.47 -15.72 -8.05
C MET A 269 6.12 -15.92 -6.66
N ARG A 270 5.57 -15.30 -5.61
CA ARG A 270 6.11 -15.39 -4.23
C ARG A 270 6.07 -16.82 -3.68
N ALA A 271 5.11 -17.62 -4.13
CA ALA A 271 5.02 -19.02 -3.76
C ALA A 271 5.86 -19.96 -4.66
N GLY A 272 6.57 -19.43 -5.66
CA GLY A 272 7.36 -20.22 -6.61
C GLY A 272 6.52 -21.07 -7.56
N ARG A 273 5.23 -20.76 -7.72
CA ARG A 273 4.32 -21.50 -8.61
C ARG A 273 4.33 -20.91 -10.00
N SER A 274 4.46 -21.76 -11.01
CA SER A 274 4.34 -21.34 -12.41
C SER A 274 2.88 -21.14 -12.81
N LEU A 275 2.56 -19.98 -13.38
CA LEU A 275 1.23 -19.70 -13.96
C LEU A 275 0.83 -20.69 -15.07
N GLY A 276 1.80 -21.36 -15.69
CA GLY A 276 1.52 -22.41 -16.68
C GLY A 276 1.00 -23.72 -16.06
N GLY A 277 1.16 -23.89 -14.75
CA GLY A 277 0.78 -25.10 -14.02
C GLY A 277 -0.70 -25.11 -13.59
N VAL A 278 -1.28 -26.31 -13.50
CA VAL A 278 -2.66 -26.54 -13.04
C VAL A 278 -2.82 -26.23 -11.55
N GLU A 279 -1.79 -26.51 -10.73
CA GLU A 279 -1.78 -26.17 -9.31
C GLU A 279 -1.98 -24.66 -9.08
N SER A 280 -1.32 -23.84 -9.91
CA SER A 280 -1.50 -22.39 -9.90
C SER A 280 -2.94 -21.99 -10.24
N GLY A 281 -3.58 -22.70 -11.18
CA GLY A 281 -4.97 -22.46 -11.54
C GLY A 281 -5.93 -22.57 -10.35
N LYS A 282 -5.78 -23.61 -9.53
CA LYS A 282 -6.59 -23.75 -8.30
C LYS A 282 -6.35 -22.59 -7.34
N SER A 283 -5.08 -22.26 -7.05
CA SER A 283 -4.72 -21.14 -6.17
C SER A 283 -5.30 -19.81 -6.67
N CYS A 284 -5.21 -19.54 -7.97
CA CYS A 284 -5.76 -18.35 -8.59
C CYS A 284 -7.29 -18.27 -8.47
N ILE A 285 -8.00 -19.39 -8.66
CA ILE A 285 -9.46 -19.46 -8.50
C ILE A 285 -9.83 -19.14 -7.05
N ASP A 286 -9.20 -19.81 -6.08
CA ASP A 286 -9.48 -19.64 -4.66
C ASP A 286 -9.24 -18.17 -4.21
N PHE A 287 -8.18 -17.53 -4.73
CA PHE A 287 -7.90 -16.13 -4.49
C PHE A 287 -8.91 -15.17 -5.15
N LEU A 288 -9.19 -15.33 -6.44
CA LEU A 288 -10.03 -14.40 -7.21
C LEU A 288 -11.52 -14.51 -6.86
N LEU A 289 -11.97 -15.64 -6.31
CA LEU A 289 -13.32 -15.81 -5.77
C LEU A 289 -13.35 -15.46 -4.28
N SER A 290 -13.04 -16.43 -3.42
CA SER A 290 -13.22 -16.31 -1.98
C SER A 290 -12.28 -15.28 -1.37
N GLY A 291 -11.03 -15.19 -1.86
CA GLY A 291 -10.06 -14.22 -1.37
C GLY A 291 -10.49 -12.77 -1.62
N GLN A 292 -10.90 -12.43 -2.85
CA GLN A 292 -11.36 -11.09 -3.20
C GLN A 292 -12.66 -10.71 -2.50
N ALA A 293 -13.62 -11.63 -2.43
CA ALA A 293 -14.86 -11.39 -1.69
C ALA A 293 -14.57 -11.09 -0.21
N ARG A 294 -13.73 -11.91 0.43
CA ARG A 294 -13.33 -11.71 1.83
C ARG A 294 -12.59 -10.39 2.04
N TYR A 295 -11.67 -10.04 1.15
CA TYR A 295 -10.96 -8.75 1.21
C TYR A 295 -11.95 -7.57 1.21
N VAL A 296 -12.87 -7.53 0.24
CA VAL A 296 -13.77 -6.38 0.07
C VAL A 296 -14.85 -6.30 1.15
N PHE A 297 -15.45 -7.43 1.53
CA PHE A 297 -16.64 -7.46 2.38
C PHE A 297 -16.34 -7.67 3.87
N ASP A 298 -15.27 -8.39 4.19
CA ASP A 298 -15.02 -8.81 5.57
C ASP A 298 -13.87 -8.00 6.19
N LEU A 299 -12.74 -7.88 5.47
CA LEU A 299 -11.49 -7.30 5.99
C LEU A 299 -11.40 -5.79 5.76
N HIS A 300 -11.72 -5.29 4.57
CA HIS A 300 -11.55 -3.87 4.27
C HIS A 300 -12.57 -3.01 5.02
N ARG A 301 -12.06 -2.09 5.85
CA ARG A 301 -12.78 -0.96 6.47
C ARG A 301 -12.06 0.34 6.13
N PHE A 302 -12.80 1.45 6.07
CA PHE A 302 -12.16 2.77 6.06
C PHE A 302 -11.77 3.12 7.49
N ASN A 303 -10.58 3.65 7.66
CA ASN A 303 -9.99 4.00 8.94
C ASN A 303 -10.03 5.51 9.20
N SER A 304 -10.39 6.29 8.18
CA SER A 304 -10.52 7.74 8.22
C SER A 304 -11.77 8.23 7.49
N ASP A 305 -12.34 9.35 7.96
CA ASP A 305 -13.45 10.03 7.30
C ASP A 305 -13.10 10.48 5.87
N LEU A 306 -11.84 10.85 5.64
CA LEU A 306 -11.35 11.25 4.31
C LEU A 306 -11.33 10.07 3.34
N GLY A 307 -10.79 8.92 3.76
CA GLY A 307 -10.78 7.70 2.96
C GLY A 307 -12.20 7.23 2.64
N GLU A 308 -13.09 7.25 3.62
CA GLU A 308 -14.50 6.91 3.40
C GLU A 308 -15.16 7.84 2.38
N ARG A 309 -15.03 9.16 2.54
CA ARG A 309 -15.59 10.13 1.60
C ARG A 309 -15.03 10.00 0.19
N ALA A 310 -13.74 9.69 0.06
CA ALA A 310 -13.08 9.55 -1.23
C ALA A 310 -13.49 8.27 -1.98
N PHE A 311 -13.71 7.16 -1.26
CA PHE A 311 -13.73 5.82 -1.88
C PHE A 311 -15.01 5.01 -1.66
N ALA A 312 -15.83 5.32 -0.64
CA ALA A 312 -16.94 4.44 -0.23
C ALA A 312 -17.99 4.22 -1.30
N ALA A 313 -18.40 5.28 -2.01
CA ALA A 313 -19.42 5.18 -3.05
C ALA A 313 -19.00 4.23 -4.18
N ILE A 314 -17.74 4.31 -4.62
CA ILE A 314 -17.21 3.43 -5.67
C ILE A 314 -16.98 2.02 -5.12
N LYS A 315 -16.52 1.88 -3.86
CA LYS A 315 -16.42 0.56 -3.21
C LYS A 315 -17.77 -0.17 -3.18
N GLU A 316 -18.85 0.53 -2.86
CA GLU A 316 -20.19 -0.08 -2.82
C GLU A 316 -20.60 -0.61 -4.20
N GLU A 317 -20.40 0.21 -5.25
CA GLU A 317 -20.69 -0.16 -6.63
C GLU A 317 -19.81 -1.33 -7.11
N ASN A 318 -18.51 -1.27 -6.83
CA ASN A 318 -17.57 -2.36 -7.12
C ASN A 318 -17.97 -3.64 -6.37
N GLY A 319 -18.48 -3.54 -5.14
CA GLY A 319 -19.00 -4.68 -4.39
C GLY A 319 -20.17 -5.38 -5.11
N LYS A 320 -21.11 -4.62 -5.68
CA LYS A 320 -22.23 -5.19 -6.46
C LYS A 320 -21.70 -5.91 -7.71
N ARG A 321 -20.77 -5.29 -8.43
CA ARG A 321 -20.17 -5.85 -9.65
C ARG A 321 -19.28 -7.06 -9.36
N LEU A 322 -18.53 -7.05 -8.25
CA LEU A 322 -17.71 -8.18 -7.82
C LEU A 322 -18.56 -9.42 -7.51
N ARG A 323 -19.73 -9.27 -6.90
CA ARG A 323 -20.67 -10.39 -6.70
C ARG A 323 -21.16 -10.95 -8.03
N ALA A 324 -21.51 -10.08 -8.98
CA ALA A 324 -21.93 -10.50 -10.31
C ALA A 324 -20.81 -11.22 -11.07
N LEU A 325 -19.58 -10.69 -11.01
CA LEU A 325 -18.38 -11.28 -11.58
C LEU A 325 -18.10 -12.65 -10.96
N SER A 326 -18.12 -12.75 -9.63
CA SER A 326 -17.86 -14.01 -8.90
C SER A 326 -18.87 -15.08 -9.29
N ALA A 327 -20.16 -14.76 -9.27
CA ALA A 327 -21.21 -15.71 -9.67
C ALA A 327 -21.10 -16.14 -11.14
N ARG A 328 -20.64 -15.26 -12.03
CA ARG A 328 -20.38 -15.61 -13.43
C ARG A 328 -19.14 -16.49 -13.56
N PHE A 329 -18.10 -16.17 -12.81
CA PHE A 329 -16.85 -16.91 -12.84
C PHE A 329 -17.04 -18.34 -12.34
N GLU A 330 -17.75 -18.53 -11.23
CA GLU A 330 -18.15 -19.86 -10.74
C GLU A 330 -18.89 -20.67 -11.82
N ARG A 331 -19.85 -20.06 -12.53
CA ARG A 331 -20.57 -20.75 -13.62
C ARG A 331 -19.66 -21.15 -14.77
N GLU A 332 -18.73 -20.30 -15.19
CA GLU A 332 -17.78 -20.65 -16.26
C GLU A 332 -16.84 -21.78 -15.83
N LEU A 333 -16.42 -21.83 -14.56
CA LEU A 333 -15.54 -22.87 -14.04
C LEU A 333 -16.18 -24.27 -14.01
N LEU A 334 -17.52 -24.37 -14.04
CA LEU A 334 -18.23 -25.65 -14.13
C LEU A 334 -18.20 -26.29 -15.53
N ARG A 335 -17.73 -25.56 -16.55
CA ARG A 335 -17.71 -26.08 -17.91
C ARG A 335 -16.62 -27.13 -18.09
N PRO A 336 -16.86 -28.22 -18.85
CA PRO A 336 -15.87 -29.28 -19.03
C PRO A 336 -14.53 -28.81 -19.61
N ASP A 337 -14.54 -27.79 -20.47
CA ASP A 337 -13.36 -27.17 -21.08
C ASP A 337 -12.51 -26.32 -20.11
N HIS A 338 -13.02 -26.09 -18.89
CA HIS A 338 -12.38 -25.34 -17.82
C HIS A 338 -11.95 -26.20 -16.62
N ILE A 339 -12.03 -27.53 -16.75
CA ILE A 339 -11.45 -28.43 -15.73
C ILE A 339 -9.93 -28.41 -15.86
N GLY A 340 -9.23 -28.14 -14.75
CA GLY A 340 -7.77 -28.15 -14.69
C GLY A 340 -7.09 -27.00 -15.46
N LEU A 341 -7.70 -25.81 -15.45
CA LEU A 341 -7.07 -24.62 -16.02
C LEU A 341 -5.71 -24.33 -15.35
N SER A 342 -4.77 -23.81 -16.14
CA SER A 342 -3.56 -23.19 -15.59
C SER A 342 -3.87 -21.82 -14.99
N GLY A 343 -3.00 -21.33 -14.11
CA GLY A 343 -3.09 -19.98 -13.56
C GLY A 343 -3.28 -18.91 -14.65
N GLN A 344 -2.49 -18.98 -15.72
CA GLN A 344 -2.59 -18.06 -16.86
C GLN A 344 -3.99 -18.04 -17.49
N ARG A 345 -4.61 -19.21 -17.69
CA ARG A 345 -5.96 -19.30 -18.27
C ARG A 345 -7.03 -18.80 -17.30
N VAL A 346 -6.86 -19.03 -16.00
CA VAL A 346 -7.75 -18.50 -14.96
C VAL A 346 -7.71 -16.97 -14.95
N LEU A 347 -6.52 -16.36 -14.97
CA LEU A 347 -6.36 -14.90 -15.02
C LEU A 347 -7.00 -14.28 -16.28
N ALA A 348 -6.80 -14.92 -17.44
CA ALA A 348 -7.38 -14.46 -18.71
C ALA A 348 -8.92 -14.57 -18.74
N LEU A 349 -9.46 -15.66 -18.20
CA LEU A 349 -10.90 -15.84 -18.04
C LEU A 349 -11.48 -14.76 -17.13
N TYR A 350 -10.87 -14.53 -15.95
CA TYR A 350 -11.29 -13.48 -15.02
C TYR A 350 -11.33 -12.09 -15.68
N ALA A 351 -10.26 -11.71 -16.39
CA ALA A 351 -10.20 -10.42 -17.09
C ALA A 351 -11.31 -10.28 -18.15
N THR A 352 -11.58 -11.35 -18.91
CA THR A 352 -12.65 -11.36 -19.91
C THR A 352 -14.02 -11.15 -19.27
N LEU A 353 -14.29 -11.83 -18.14
CA LEU A 353 -15.55 -11.70 -17.42
C LEU A 353 -15.69 -10.32 -16.75
N ALA A 354 -14.60 -9.75 -16.24
CA ALA A 354 -14.59 -8.41 -15.65
C ALA A 354 -15.02 -7.34 -16.68
N MET A 355 -14.50 -7.41 -17.91
CA MET A 355 -14.92 -6.52 -19.02
C MET A 355 -16.42 -6.63 -19.30
N GLN A 356 -16.98 -7.84 -19.28
CA GLN A 356 -18.39 -8.07 -19.54
C GLN A 356 -19.30 -7.64 -18.38
N CYS A 357 -18.78 -7.56 -17.15
CA CYS A 357 -19.49 -7.04 -15.98
C CYS A 357 -19.34 -5.51 -15.83
N ALA A 358 -18.44 -4.88 -16.60
CA ALA A 358 -18.26 -3.44 -16.62
C ALA A 358 -19.12 -2.74 -17.69
N ALA A 359 -19.49 -3.45 -18.75
CA ALA A 359 -20.42 -3.03 -19.80
C ALA A 359 -21.87 -3.13 -19.32
#